data_AF-A0A2D7KZ25-F1
#
_entry.id   AF-A0A2D7KZ25-F1
#
_cell.length_a   1.000
_cell.length_b   1.000
_cell.length_c   1.000
_cell.angle_alpha   90.00
_cell.angle_beta   90.00
_cell.angle_gamma   90.00
#
_symmetry.space_group_name_H-M   'P 1'
#
loop_
_entity.id
_entity.type
_entity.pdbx_description
1 polymer ?
#
loop_
_entity_poly.entity_id
_entity_poly.type
_entity_poly.pdbx_seq_one_letter_code
_entity_poly.pdbx_strand_id
1 'polypeptide(L)'
;MNESENIFHKFISKLLNENEIKKINFKNLDNNYSKICFSILLKTFKNHHDSNVSKQFLKDNQNHPFHKFLMKFKNKNIDDFKKLADKENLWSIFSPDAINGSNNPESFKKQILKKRILKKLKKPKFSIQIPHKEILFLSNILITIPEDYKSENIPLNLQNRIKPFLNKKQNYWYDHPIPIDASDDENEILYGLRHLDKALNVEFKRGNLKTNEKISLVLSLSVTHKGLEDIAFEYVKNKIKGKLNLKFINIFIFDENKTSKIIKKLFPNNDDYPELFGVNGNYGRHYTFLKYVLTLWNKVIDKSFNYSFKIDLDQVFDQNFLIRISKMSIFEVFKNQKYWGGTGIDFEERLVDLGMLAGGLVNKGETHKEYLIPDVKRPSKKTIFSNISSKRVFCPDWAHALSTEAEIIYEKENIHRIHVTGGTTGITLKTLEKWTPFTPSFVNRAEDQAFVISSLNKNEFLSHIHAPYLIMRHDKLDFAKRTVTNSKLGKEIGNLDRILLFSYYSKCSHFDYNLIKNHLWPYTSSFIQEFPEILIYFILLIEGITKSEQFLHNASKRLKTTQIFCNNKLEHQFRFEKEFWTDFIMRMNYITDVKTSLRDIIFSSQITK
;
A
#
# COMPACT_ATOMS: atom_id res chain seq x y z
N MET A 1 -36.77 -17.02 17.16
CA MET A 1 -35.48 -16.49 16.68
C MET A 1 -35.82 -15.53 15.55
N ASN A 2 -35.32 -14.29 15.57
CA ASN A 2 -35.65 -13.31 14.53
C ASN A 2 -35.11 -13.77 13.17
N GLU A 3 -35.77 -13.44 12.06
CA GLU A 3 -35.41 -13.91 10.71
C GLU A 3 -33.96 -13.53 10.31
N SER A 4 -33.49 -12.37 10.79
CA SER A 4 -32.08 -11.94 10.67
C SER A 4 -31.10 -12.89 11.36
N GLU A 5 -31.47 -13.39 12.53
CA GLU A 5 -30.63 -14.28 13.34
C GLU A 5 -30.50 -15.65 12.64
N ASN A 6 -31.58 -16.13 12.02
CA ASN A 6 -31.60 -17.38 11.25
C ASN A 6 -30.56 -17.39 10.12
N ILE A 7 -30.35 -16.28 9.41
CA ILE A 7 -29.42 -16.21 8.27
C ILE A 7 -27.95 -16.26 8.74
N PHE A 8 -27.60 -15.55 9.82
CA PHE A 8 -26.25 -15.67 10.39
C PHE A 8 -25.96 -17.08 10.89
N HIS A 9 -26.93 -17.72 11.56
CA HIS A 9 -26.80 -19.10 11.99
C HIS A 9 -26.60 -20.05 10.81
N LYS A 10 -27.36 -19.88 9.72
CA LYS A 10 -27.21 -20.64 8.47
C LYS A 10 -25.81 -20.50 7.87
N PHE A 11 -25.25 -19.28 7.83
CA PHE A 11 -23.88 -19.10 7.29
C PHE A 11 -22.82 -19.67 8.23
N ILE A 12 -22.94 -19.46 9.54
CA ILE A 12 -21.99 -19.99 10.53
C ILE A 12 -21.95 -21.53 10.48
N SER A 13 -23.10 -22.20 10.41
CA SER A 13 -23.17 -23.67 10.35
C SER A 13 -22.57 -24.25 9.07
N LYS A 14 -22.56 -23.48 7.97
CA LYS A 14 -21.89 -23.88 6.72
C LYS A 14 -20.38 -23.61 6.73
N LEU A 15 -19.92 -22.62 7.49
CA LEU A 15 -18.50 -22.23 7.54
C LEU A 15 -17.67 -23.10 8.47
N LEU A 16 -18.27 -23.48 9.61
CA LEU A 16 -17.61 -24.16 10.71
C LEU A 16 -18.35 -25.46 10.98
N ASN A 17 -17.62 -26.57 11.05
CA ASN A 17 -18.23 -27.84 11.39
C ASN A 17 -18.30 -28.03 12.91
N GLU A 18 -19.25 -28.83 13.38
CA GLU A 18 -19.48 -29.02 14.82
C GLU A 18 -18.27 -29.69 15.51
N ASN A 19 -17.53 -30.54 14.79
CA ASN A 19 -16.34 -31.24 15.32
C ASN A 19 -15.15 -30.30 15.55
N GLU A 20 -14.99 -29.27 14.72
CA GLU A 20 -13.99 -28.21 14.87
C GLU A 20 -14.30 -27.37 16.11
N ILE A 21 -15.56 -26.99 16.28
CA ILE A 21 -16.03 -26.20 17.43
C ILE A 21 -15.90 -26.99 18.74
N LYS A 22 -16.24 -28.29 18.73
CA LYS A 22 -16.13 -29.18 19.91
C LYS A 22 -14.73 -29.29 20.49
N LYS A 23 -13.68 -28.99 19.71
CA LYS A 23 -12.28 -29.01 20.18
C LYS A 23 -11.91 -27.78 21.01
N ILE A 24 -12.73 -26.74 21.01
CA ILE A 24 -12.46 -25.48 21.71
C ILE A 24 -13.16 -25.53 23.06
N ASN A 25 -12.40 -25.36 24.14
CA ASN A 25 -12.95 -25.29 25.49
C ASN A 25 -13.05 -23.81 25.92
N PHE A 26 -14.23 -23.40 26.37
CA PHE A 26 -14.52 -22.04 26.81
C PHE A 26 -13.59 -21.56 27.94
N LYS A 27 -13.21 -22.46 28.85
CA LYS A 27 -12.30 -22.14 29.96
C LYS A 27 -10.87 -21.89 29.50
N ASN A 28 -10.46 -22.49 28.38
CA ASN A 28 -9.11 -22.36 27.81
C ASN A 28 -8.95 -21.12 26.93
N LEU A 29 -9.99 -20.28 26.78
CA LEU A 29 -9.87 -19.01 26.08
C LEU A 29 -9.24 -17.96 26.99
N ASP A 30 -8.13 -17.38 26.53
CA ASP A 30 -7.24 -16.56 27.34
C ASP A 30 -7.84 -15.23 27.80
N ASN A 31 -8.88 -14.72 27.13
CA ASN A 31 -9.39 -13.38 27.37
C ASN A 31 -10.89 -13.22 27.09
N ASN A 32 -11.47 -12.14 27.61
CA ASN A 32 -12.90 -11.84 27.48
C ASN A 32 -13.33 -11.54 26.03
N TYR A 33 -12.45 -11.01 25.17
CA TYR A 33 -12.77 -10.74 23.77
C TYR A 33 -12.98 -12.06 23.01
N SER A 34 -12.08 -13.03 23.19
CA SER A 34 -12.18 -14.36 22.60
C SER A 34 -13.39 -15.13 23.14
N LYS A 35 -13.66 -15.04 24.44
CA LYS A 35 -14.88 -15.60 25.06
C LYS A 35 -16.16 -15.00 24.48
N ILE A 36 -16.20 -13.68 24.22
CA ILE A 36 -17.34 -13.04 23.55
C ILE A 36 -17.54 -13.62 22.13
N CYS A 37 -16.48 -13.71 21.32
CA CYS A 37 -16.57 -14.28 19.97
C CYS A 37 -17.08 -15.73 20.01
N PHE A 38 -16.51 -16.55 20.88
CA PHE A 38 -16.89 -17.96 21.01
C PHE A 38 -18.33 -18.12 21.52
N SER A 39 -18.75 -17.36 22.53
CA SER A 39 -20.14 -17.34 23.00
C SER A 39 -21.14 -16.97 21.91
N ILE A 40 -20.80 -16.03 21.02
CA ILE A 40 -21.66 -15.68 19.89
C ILE A 40 -21.77 -16.85 18.90
N LEU A 41 -20.66 -17.55 18.60
CA LEU A 41 -20.66 -18.73 17.73
C LEU A 41 -21.46 -19.90 18.32
N LEU A 42 -21.37 -20.13 19.64
CA LEU A 42 -22.07 -21.20 20.34
C LEU A 42 -23.60 -21.03 20.37
N LYS A 43 -24.12 -19.85 20.00
CA LYS A 43 -25.56 -19.70 19.71
C LYS A 43 -26.01 -20.59 18.55
N THR A 44 -25.14 -20.84 17.56
CA THR A 44 -25.39 -21.76 16.44
C THR A 44 -25.23 -23.22 16.86
N PHE A 45 -24.17 -23.54 17.62
CA PHE A 45 -23.80 -24.91 18.01
C PHE A 45 -24.32 -25.26 19.41
N LYS A 46 -25.64 -25.38 19.56
CA LYS A 46 -26.30 -25.55 20.87
C LYS A 46 -25.92 -26.85 21.61
N ASN A 47 -25.47 -27.87 20.89
CA ASN A 47 -25.06 -29.17 21.45
C ASN A 47 -23.64 -29.17 22.04
N HIS A 48 -22.95 -28.02 22.04
CA HIS A 48 -21.62 -27.90 22.64
C HIS A 48 -21.69 -27.96 24.17
N HIS A 49 -20.72 -28.64 24.80
CA HIS A 49 -20.66 -28.83 26.27
C HIS A 49 -20.64 -27.49 27.03
N ASP A 50 -20.02 -26.45 26.47
CA ASP A 50 -19.99 -25.11 27.05
C ASP A 50 -21.18 -24.19 26.69
N SER A 51 -22.24 -24.70 26.03
CA SER A 51 -23.34 -23.84 25.55
C SER A 51 -24.03 -23.04 26.67
N ASN A 52 -24.20 -23.63 27.85
CA ASN A 52 -24.87 -22.96 28.97
C ASN A 52 -23.98 -21.90 29.63
N VAL A 53 -22.71 -22.23 29.88
CA VAL A 53 -21.73 -21.31 30.46
C VAL A 53 -21.49 -20.12 29.53
N SER A 54 -21.34 -20.37 28.24
CA SER A 54 -21.09 -19.31 27.25
C SER A 54 -22.29 -18.37 27.07
N LYS A 55 -23.53 -18.90 27.17
CA LYS A 55 -24.77 -18.09 27.18
C LYS A 55 -24.82 -17.18 28.39
N GLN A 56 -24.53 -17.69 29.59
CA GLN A 56 -24.52 -16.87 30.80
C GLN A 56 -23.44 -15.79 30.72
N PHE A 57 -22.21 -16.15 30.34
CA PHE A 57 -21.13 -15.21 30.14
C PHE A 57 -21.51 -14.08 29.17
N LEU A 58 -22.17 -14.42 28.05
CA LEU A 58 -22.59 -13.41 27.08
C LEU A 58 -23.68 -12.48 27.63
N LYS A 59 -24.60 -12.97 28.48
CA LYS A 59 -25.58 -12.14 29.18
C LYS A 59 -24.89 -11.15 30.12
N ASP A 60 -23.92 -11.63 30.90
CA ASP A 60 -23.17 -10.82 31.85
C ASP A 60 -22.30 -9.77 31.15
N ASN A 61 -21.90 -10.04 29.90
CA ASN A 61 -21.01 -9.19 29.10
C ASN A 61 -21.70 -8.47 27.92
N GLN A 62 -23.03 -8.33 27.92
CA GLN A 62 -23.74 -7.59 26.86
C GLN A 62 -23.28 -6.13 26.75
N ASN A 63 -22.85 -5.54 27.88
CA ASN A 63 -22.36 -4.18 27.93
C ASN A 63 -20.87 -4.03 27.57
N HIS A 64 -20.15 -5.13 27.36
CA HIS A 64 -18.74 -5.09 27.02
C HIS A 64 -18.53 -4.30 25.71
N PRO A 65 -17.58 -3.34 25.66
CA PRO A 65 -17.39 -2.47 24.49
C PRO A 65 -17.20 -3.23 23.17
N PHE A 66 -16.47 -4.34 23.22
CA PHE A 66 -16.25 -5.20 22.05
C PHE A 66 -17.53 -5.90 21.58
N HIS A 67 -18.40 -6.35 22.49
CA HIS A 67 -19.67 -6.96 22.12
C HIS A 67 -20.57 -5.94 21.42
N LYS A 68 -20.72 -4.75 22.00
CA LYS A 68 -21.46 -3.64 21.39
C LYS A 68 -20.93 -3.28 20.01
N PHE A 69 -19.61 -3.23 19.85
CA PHE A 69 -18.95 -3.01 18.57
C PHE A 69 -19.30 -4.08 17.53
N LEU A 70 -19.15 -5.37 17.86
CA LEU A 70 -19.49 -6.47 16.96
C LEU A 70 -20.97 -6.45 16.56
N MET A 71 -21.87 -6.23 17.51
CA MET A 71 -23.32 -6.20 17.23
C MET A 71 -23.70 -5.00 16.36
N LYS A 72 -23.05 -3.84 16.53
CA LYS A 72 -23.24 -2.69 15.64
C LYS A 72 -22.87 -3.03 14.20
N PHE A 73 -21.76 -3.74 13.99
CA PHE A 73 -21.33 -4.17 12.65
C PHE A 73 -22.25 -5.24 12.06
N LYS A 74 -22.65 -6.23 12.86
CA LYS A 74 -23.61 -7.27 12.49
C LYS A 74 -24.93 -6.70 11.96
N ASN A 75 -25.45 -5.66 12.62
CA ASN A 75 -26.77 -5.11 12.34
C ASN A 75 -26.77 -4.05 11.23
N LYS A 76 -25.61 -3.68 10.69
CA LYS A 76 -25.50 -2.67 9.64
C LYS A 76 -25.98 -3.25 8.30
N ASN A 77 -26.90 -2.56 7.62
CA ASN A 77 -27.48 -2.96 6.33
C ASN A 77 -28.03 -4.41 6.34
N ILE A 78 -28.57 -4.83 7.48
CA ILE A 78 -28.98 -6.22 7.67
C ILE A 78 -30.11 -6.62 6.72
N ASP A 79 -31.07 -5.74 6.45
CA ASP A 79 -32.22 -6.09 5.60
C ASP A 79 -31.82 -6.29 4.14
N ASP A 80 -30.84 -5.54 3.65
CA ASP A 80 -30.26 -5.78 2.32
C ASP A 80 -29.43 -7.07 2.28
N PHE A 81 -28.65 -7.33 3.33
CA PHE A 81 -27.90 -8.58 3.44
C PHE A 81 -28.81 -9.81 3.49
N LYS A 82 -30.01 -9.71 4.09
CA LYS A 82 -30.97 -10.82 4.14
C LYS A 82 -31.44 -11.26 2.76
N LYS A 83 -31.48 -10.35 1.78
CA LYS A 83 -31.85 -10.67 0.38
C LYS A 83 -30.85 -11.65 -0.26
N LEU A 84 -29.70 -11.89 0.36
CA LEU A 84 -28.69 -12.85 -0.07
C LEU A 84 -28.80 -14.23 0.62
N ALA A 85 -29.91 -14.50 1.32
CA ALA A 85 -30.11 -15.73 2.10
C ALA A 85 -29.98 -17.02 1.26
N ASP A 86 -30.26 -16.97 -0.04
CA ASP A 86 -30.21 -18.13 -0.94
C ASP A 86 -28.79 -18.51 -1.37
N LYS A 87 -27.79 -17.68 -1.07
CA LYS A 87 -26.41 -17.96 -1.41
C LYS A 87 -25.87 -19.18 -0.65
N GLU A 88 -25.10 -20.00 -1.38
CA GLU A 88 -24.61 -21.27 -0.85
C GLU A 88 -23.53 -21.11 0.21
N ASN A 89 -22.63 -20.13 0.07
CA ASN A 89 -21.53 -19.86 0.99
C ASN A 89 -21.12 -18.38 0.99
N LEU A 90 -20.32 -17.96 1.98
CA LEU A 90 -19.89 -16.56 2.10
C LEU A 90 -18.86 -16.12 1.05
N TRP A 91 -18.09 -17.04 0.43
CA TRP A 91 -17.25 -16.67 -0.71
C TRP A 91 -18.09 -16.13 -1.87
N SER A 92 -19.27 -16.67 -2.13
CA SER A 92 -20.14 -16.15 -3.20
C SER A 92 -20.60 -14.70 -2.98
N ILE A 93 -20.48 -14.20 -1.75
CA ILE A 93 -20.84 -12.82 -1.37
C ILE A 93 -19.57 -11.96 -1.29
N PHE A 94 -18.58 -12.38 -0.51
CA PHE A 94 -17.44 -11.54 -0.12
C PHE A 94 -16.14 -11.86 -0.89
N SER A 95 -16.06 -13.00 -1.58
CA SER A 95 -14.86 -13.43 -2.32
C SER A 95 -15.20 -14.31 -3.54
N PRO A 96 -16.04 -13.83 -4.48
CA PRO A 96 -16.42 -14.63 -5.65
C PRO A 96 -15.20 -15.04 -6.49
N ASP A 97 -14.17 -14.21 -6.51
CA ASP A 97 -12.90 -14.50 -7.18
C ASP A 97 -12.14 -15.68 -6.56
N ALA A 98 -12.33 -15.96 -5.26
CA ALA A 98 -11.77 -17.15 -4.63
C ALA A 98 -12.44 -18.42 -5.16
N ILE A 99 -13.74 -18.40 -5.47
CA ILE A 99 -14.43 -19.54 -6.08
C ILE A 99 -13.85 -19.79 -7.47
N ASN A 100 -13.83 -18.74 -8.32
CA ASN A 100 -13.35 -18.84 -9.69
C ASN A 100 -11.88 -19.26 -9.76
N GLY A 101 -11.01 -18.54 -9.04
CA GLY A 101 -9.58 -18.78 -9.02
C GLY A 101 -9.21 -20.14 -8.44
N SER A 102 -9.96 -20.65 -7.47
CA SER A 102 -9.64 -21.92 -6.82
C SER A 102 -10.20 -23.15 -7.56
N ASN A 103 -11.23 -22.98 -8.40
CA ASN A 103 -11.82 -24.06 -9.20
C ASN A 103 -11.13 -24.21 -10.55
N ASN A 104 -10.85 -23.11 -11.25
CA ASN A 104 -10.15 -23.13 -12.53
C ASN A 104 -9.14 -21.97 -12.65
N PRO A 105 -7.97 -22.09 -11.99
CA PRO A 105 -6.95 -21.04 -11.95
C PRO A 105 -6.53 -20.54 -13.34
N GLU A 106 -6.33 -21.46 -14.29
CA GLU A 106 -5.84 -21.12 -15.63
C GLU A 106 -6.89 -20.39 -16.47
N SER A 107 -8.17 -20.80 -16.38
CA SER A 107 -9.25 -20.02 -17.01
C SER A 107 -9.35 -18.62 -16.39
N PHE A 108 -9.19 -18.50 -15.08
CA PHE A 108 -9.25 -17.21 -14.40
C PHE A 108 -8.11 -16.28 -14.84
N LYS A 109 -6.87 -16.79 -14.94
CA LYS A 109 -5.73 -16.04 -15.49
C LYS A 109 -5.96 -15.58 -16.92
N LYS A 110 -6.54 -16.42 -17.79
CA LYS A 110 -6.90 -16.04 -19.15
C LYS A 110 -7.93 -14.90 -19.18
N GLN A 111 -8.93 -14.93 -18.29
CA GLN A 111 -9.90 -13.84 -18.17
C GLN A 111 -9.26 -12.54 -17.71
N ILE A 112 -8.33 -12.59 -16.75
CA ILE A 112 -7.54 -11.44 -16.31
C ILE A 112 -6.81 -10.84 -17.52
N LEU A 113 -5.99 -11.63 -18.22
CA LEU A 113 -5.23 -11.17 -19.38
C LEU A 113 -6.14 -10.57 -20.47
N LYS A 114 -7.28 -11.21 -20.77
CA LYS A 114 -8.24 -10.70 -21.76
C LYS A 114 -8.71 -9.28 -21.42
N LYS A 115 -8.91 -8.97 -20.14
CA LYS A 115 -9.31 -7.62 -19.70
C LYS A 115 -8.14 -6.64 -19.67
N ARG A 116 -6.89 -7.12 -19.55
CA ARG A 116 -5.70 -6.25 -19.48
C ARG A 116 -5.11 -5.89 -20.83
N ILE A 117 -5.30 -6.71 -21.85
CA ILE A 117 -4.70 -6.47 -23.16
C ILE A 117 -5.30 -5.22 -23.80
N LEU A 118 -4.42 -4.31 -24.18
CA LEU A 118 -4.74 -3.07 -24.87
C LEU A 118 -4.68 -3.24 -26.39
N LYS A 119 -5.59 -2.56 -27.08
CA LYS A 119 -5.62 -2.40 -28.53
C LYS A 119 -5.16 -1.00 -28.92
N LYS A 120 -4.82 -0.81 -30.20
CA LYS A 120 -4.55 0.52 -30.81
C LYS A 120 -3.55 1.37 -30.02
N LEU A 121 -2.45 0.75 -29.56
CA LEU A 121 -1.41 1.44 -28.79
C LEU A 121 -0.76 2.56 -29.60
N LYS A 122 -0.60 3.72 -28.98
CA LYS A 122 0.08 4.90 -29.53
C LYS A 122 1.26 5.28 -28.63
N LYS A 123 2.40 5.52 -29.24
CA LYS A 123 3.62 5.97 -28.55
C LYS A 123 3.45 7.41 -28.03
N PRO A 124 4.13 7.79 -26.94
CA PRO A 124 4.23 9.18 -26.54
C PRO A 124 4.96 10.01 -27.61
N LYS A 125 4.81 11.34 -27.54
CA LYS A 125 5.58 12.27 -28.39
C LYS A 125 7.08 12.23 -28.08
N PHE A 126 7.43 11.98 -26.82
CA PHE A 126 8.79 11.94 -26.31
C PHE A 126 8.99 10.63 -25.54
N SER A 127 10.14 9.99 -25.72
CA SER A 127 10.53 8.78 -25.00
C SER A 127 11.86 9.01 -24.31
N ILE A 128 12.14 8.27 -23.24
CA ILE A 128 13.34 8.42 -22.42
C ILE A 128 14.58 8.08 -23.26
N GLN A 129 15.53 9.00 -23.29
CA GLN A 129 16.84 8.83 -23.94
C GLN A 129 17.97 8.74 -22.91
N ILE A 130 17.88 9.56 -21.85
CA ILE A 130 18.94 9.75 -20.85
C ILE A 130 18.32 9.59 -19.44
N PRO A 131 18.15 8.34 -18.96
CA PRO A 131 17.42 8.07 -17.72
C PRO A 131 17.87 8.88 -16.50
N HIS A 132 19.17 9.10 -16.30
CA HIS A 132 19.68 9.84 -15.13
C HIS A 132 19.38 11.35 -15.15
N LYS A 133 19.01 11.92 -16.29
CA LYS A 133 18.62 13.34 -16.43
C LYS A 133 17.12 13.53 -16.60
N GLU A 134 16.41 12.50 -17.03
CA GLU A 134 14.98 12.60 -17.36
C GLU A 134 14.06 11.97 -16.30
N ILE A 135 14.59 11.05 -15.48
CA ILE A 135 13.87 10.35 -14.41
C ILE A 135 14.30 10.85 -13.04
N LEU A 136 13.34 11.35 -12.27
CA LEU A 136 13.51 11.62 -10.85
C LEU A 136 13.26 10.35 -10.06
N PHE A 137 14.30 9.80 -9.43
CA PHE A 137 14.14 8.62 -8.59
C PHE A 137 13.58 9.01 -7.23
N LEU A 138 12.70 8.18 -6.70
CA LEU A 138 11.93 8.45 -5.49
C LEU A 138 12.01 7.26 -4.55
N SER A 139 12.13 7.50 -3.25
CA SER A 139 11.96 6.48 -2.22
C SER A 139 11.44 7.09 -0.93
N ASN A 140 10.89 6.25 -0.05
CA ASN A 140 10.50 6.63 1.30
C ASN A 140 11.44 6.05 2.35
N ILE A 141 11.58 6.76 3.46
CA ILE A 141 12.25 6.36 4.69
C ILE A 141 11.27 6.59 5.83
N LEU A 142 11.10 5.57 6.67
CA LEU A 142 10.16 5.59 7.79
C LEU A 142 10.97 5.39 9.06
N ILE A 143 10.97 6.34 10.00
CA ILE A 143 11.79 6.29 11.22
C ILE A 143 10.91 6.18 12.47
N THR A 144 11.36 5.38 13.44
CA THR A 144 10.73 5.27 14.76
C THR A 144 11.72 5.41 15.92
N ILE A 145 11.16 5.55 17.12
CA ILE A 145 11.92 5.60 18.37
C ILE A 145 12.74 4.31 18.53
N PRO A 146 13.87 4.34 19.24
CA PRO A 146 14.67 3.14 19.45
C PRO A 146 13.90 2.11 20.29
N GLU A 147 14.16 0.83 20.02
CA GLU A 147 13.68 -0.26 20.88
C GLU A 147 14.57 -0.39 22.12
N ASP A 148 15.88 -0.31 21.94
CA ASP A 148 16.85 -0.16 23.03
C ASP A 148 17.43 1.25 23.05
N TYR A 149 16.90 2.10 23.94
CA TYR A 149 17.38 3.46 24.16
C TYR A 149 18.86 3.54 24.60
N LYS A 150 19.41 2.48 25.20
CA LYS A 150 20.81 2.43 25.66
C LYS A 150 21.76 1.85 24.63
N SER A 151 21.26 1.48 23.45
CA SER A 151 22.07 0.89 22.39
C SER A 151 23.23 1.78 21.97
N GLU A 152 24.41 1.18 21.80
CA GLU A 152 25.61 1.83 21.27
C GLU A 152 25.43 2.34 19.82
N ASN A 153 24.40 1.85 19.12
CA ASN A 153 24.05 2.32 17.77
C ASN A 153 23.43 3.71 17.75
N ILE A 154 23.00 4.25 18.90
CA ILE A 154 22.44 5.60 19.02
C ILE A 154 23.57 6.58 19.36
N PRO A 155 23.86 7.58 18.50
CA PRO A 155 24.80 8.63 18.84
C PRO A 155 24.42 9.35 20.14
N LEU A 156 25.40 9.59 21.02
CA LEU A 156 25.17 10.20 22.34
C LEU A 156 24.46 11.55 22.26
N ASN A 157 24.76 12.35 21.22
CA ASN A 157 24.13 13.64 20.98
C ASN A 157 22.63 13.53 20.60
N LEU A 158 22.20 12.39 20.04
CA LEU A 158 20.79 12.12 19.72
C LEU A 158 20.04 11.51 20.90
N GLN A 159 20.72 10.72 21.73
CA GLN A 159 20.12 9.98 22.85
C GLN A 159 19.30 10.90 23.78
N ASN A 160 19.88 12.01 24.25
CA ASN A 160 19.17 12.97 25.12
C ASN A 160 17.92 13.58 24.46
N ARG A 161 17.97 13.83 23.14
CA ARG A 161 16.85 14.41 22.37
C ARG A 161 15.73 13.41 22.11
N ILE A 162 16.02 12.12 22.12
CA ILE A 162 15.05 11.03 21.92
C ILE A 162 14.28 10.73 23.21
N LYS A 163 14.89 10.91 24.39
CA LYS A 163 14.29 10.59 25.70
C LYS A 163 12.84 11.07 25.88
N PRO A 164 12.45 12.30 25.47
CA PRO A 164 11.07 12.78 25.59
C PRO A 164 10.05 12.01 24.75
N PHE A 165 10.47 11.23 23.74
CA PHE A 165 9.59 10.48 22.85
C PHE A 165 9.32 9.05 23.32
N LEU A 166 10.14 8.49 24.21
CA LEU A 166 9.99 7.11 24.69
C LEU A 166 8.64 6.86 25.40
N ASN A 167 8.11 7.89 26.07
CA ASN A 167 6.83 7.82 26.78
C ASN A 167 5.67 8.41 25.95
N LYS A 168 5.93 8.93 24.74
CA LYS A 168 4.88 9.48 23.90
C LYS A 168 4.13 8.37 23.19
N LYS A 169 2.84 8.60 22.98
CA LYS A 169 2.02 7.72 22.14
C LYS A 169 2.39 7.94 20.66
N GLN A 170 2.57 6.84 19.94
CA GLN A 170 2.77 6.82 18.49
C GLN A 170 1.62 7.51 17.74
N ASN A 171 1.97 8.36 16.77
CA ASN A 171 1.02 9.11 15.95
C ASN A 171 0.66 8.39 14.65
N TYR A 172 1.63 7.69 14.04
CA TYR A 172 1.50 7.11 12.70
C TYR A 172 1.97 5.66 12.67
N TRP A 173 1.32 4.81 11.88
CA TRP A 173 1.60 3.37 11.79
C TRP A 173 2.09 3.00 10.40
N TYR A 174 3.35 2.57 10.34
CA TYR A 174 4.02 2.14 9.11
C TYR A 174 4.33 0.63 9.15
N ASP A 175 4.56 0.04 7.99
CA ASP A 175 4.76 -1.39 7.81
C ASP A 175 6.10 -1.91 8.35
N HIS A 176 7.13 -1.07 8.40
CA HIS A 176 8.47 -1.42 8.92
C HIS A 176 9.30 -0.15 9.15
N PRO A 177 8.91 0.72 10.08
CA PRO A 177 9.76 1.87 10.39
C PRO A 177 11.09 1.40 10.97
N ILE A 178 12.18 2.03 10.53
CA ILE A 178 13.55 1.77 10.98
C ILE A 178 13.69 2.42 12.36
N PRO A 179 13.99 1.66 13.42
CA PRO A 179 14.21 2.22 14.73
C PRO A 179 15.59 2.88 14.76
N ILE A 180 15.74 3.98 15.52
CA ILE A 180 17.00 4.75 15.53
C ILE A 180 18.20 3.93 16.04
N ASP A 181 17.97 2.92 16.88
CA ASP A 181 18.99 1.98 17.36
C ASP A 181 19.34 0.87 16.36
N ALA A 182 18.81 0.92 15.13
CA ALA A 182 19.15 -0.02 14.08
C ALA A 182 20.67 -0.05 13.83
N SER A 183 21.23 -1.25 13.98
CA SER A 183 22.58 -1.61 13.53
C SER A 183 22.75 -1.35 12.03
N ASP A 184 24.00 -1.23 11.58
CA ASP A 184 24.26 -0.93 10.16
C ASP A 184 23.78 -2.06 9.22
N ASP A 185 23.79 -3.32 9.69
CA ASP A 185 23.38 -4.48 8.91
C ASP A 185 21.85 -4.61 8.77
N GLU A 186 21.07 -4.17 9.76
CA GLU A 186 19.61 -4.17 9.70
C GLU A 186 19.03 -2.88 9.08
N ASN A 187 19.89 -1.90 8.74
CA ASN A 187 19.47 -0.59 8.27
C ASN A 187 19.14 -0.59 6.78
N GLU A 188 17.83 -0.56 6.47
CA GLU A 188 17.30 -0.54 5.10
C GLU A 188 17.87 0.60 4.25
N ILE A 189 18.15 1.77 4.84
CA ILE A 189 18.69 2.92 4.10
C ILE A 189 20.09 2.61 3.58
N LEU A 190 20.95 2.08 4.45
CA LEU A 190 22.31 1.71 4.09
C LEU A 190 22.31 0.58 3.05
N TYR A 191 21.42 -0.40 3.23
CA TYR A 191 21.26 -1.51 2.32
C TYR A 191 20.84 -1.04 0.91
N GLY A 192 19.72 -0.34 0.79
CA GLY A 192 19.15 0.06 -0.49
C GLY A 192 20.05 1.01 -1.27
N LEU A 193 20.57 2.05 -0.62
CA LEU A 193 21.44 3.03 -1.29
C LEU A 193 22.76 2.43 -1.77
N ARG A 194 23.35 1.52 -0.99
CA ARG A 194 24.57 0.79 -1.39
C ARG A 194 24.32 -0.06 -2.64
N HIS A 195 23.19 -0.76 -2.71
CA HIS A 195 22.87 -1.61 -3.85
C HIS A 195 22.43 -0.81 -5.07
N LEU A 196 21.76 0.33 -4.89
CA LEU A 196 21.45 1.25 -5.97
C LEU A 196 22.73 1.83 -6.60
N ASP A 197 23.70 2.27 -5.79
CA ASP A 197 24.98 2.79 -6.30
C ASP A 197 25.78 1.70 -7.04
N LYS A 198 25.77 0.47 -6.52
CA LYS A 198 26.34 -0.70 -7.23
C LYS A 198 25.65 -0.96 -8.57
N ALA A 199 24.33 -0.84 -8.64
CA ALA A 199 23.59 -1.01 -9.88
C ALA A 199 23.95 0.09 -10.90
N LEU A 200 24.15 1.32 -10.46
CA LEU A 200 24.58 2.44 -11.30
C LEU A 200 26.04 2.31 -11.76
N ASN A 201 26.91 1.68 -10.96
CA ASN A 201 28.26 1.34 -11.40
C ASN A 201 28.27 0.40 -12.61
N VAL A 202 27.27 -0.48 -12.73
CA VAL A 202 27.09 -1.31 -13.94
C VAL A 202 26.72 -0.44 -15.13
N GLU A 203 25.84 0.56 -14.94
CA GLU A 203 25.48 1.51 -16.01
C GLU A 203 26.69 2.33 -16.47
N PHE A 204 27.54 2.76 -15.53
CA PHE A 204 28.80 3.42 -15.84
C PHE A 204 29.71 2.51 -16.69
N LYS A 205 29.91 1.25 -16.28
CA LYS A 205 30.73 0.29 -17.04
C LYS A 205 30.19 -0.02 -18.43
N ARG A 206 28.86 0.09 -18.63
CA ARG A 206 28.20 -0.11 -19.93
C ARG A 206 28.17 1.16 -20.79
N GLY A 207 28.68 2.29 -20.29
CA GLY A 207 28.68 3.57 -21.00
C GLY A 207 27.32 4.29 -20.99
N ASN A 208 26.36 3.84 -20.19
CA ASN A 208 25.07 4.50 -20.01
C ASN A 208 25.15 5.70 -19.04
N LEU A 209 26.22 5.78 -18.24
CA LEU A 209 26.52 6.87 -17.31
C LEU A 209 27.98 7.29 -17.49
N LYS A 210 28.27 8.58 -17.61
CA LYS A 210 29.65 9.09 -17.72
C LYS A 210 30.22 9.50 -16.35
N THR A 211 31.52 9.79 -16.32
CA THR A 211 32.18 10.35 -15.13
C THR A 211 31.45 11.61 -14.66
N ASN A 212 31.23 11.73 -13.35
CA ASN A 212 30.49 12.81 -12.68
C ASN A 212 28.99 12.89 -12.99
N GLU A 213 28.44 12.02 -13.83
CA GLU A 213 26.99 11.93 -14.00
C GLU A 213 26.37 11.11 -12.86
N LYS A 214 25.25 11.60 -12.34
CA LYS A 214 24.55 11.02 -11.19
C LYS A 214 23.05 11.09 -11.41
N ILE A 215 22.32 10.16 -10.81
CA ILE A 215 20.87 10.28 -10.70
C ILE A 215 20.51 11.27 -9.58
N SER A 216 19.34 11.89 -9.69
CA SER A 216 18.71 12.60 -8.57
C SER A 216 17.74 11.66 -7.85
N LEU A 217 17.96 11.46 -6.55
CA LEU A 217 17.14 10.63 -5.67
C LEU A 217 16.50 11.49 -4.57
N VAL A 218 15.17 11.56 -4.57
CA VAL A 218 14.37 12.18 -3.52
C VAL A 218 13.96 11.12 -2.51
N LEU A 219 14.28 11.37 -1.24
CA LEU A 219 13.89 10.55 -0.09
C LEU A 219 12.85 11.31 0.73
N SER A 220 11.62 10.80 0.80
CA SER A 220 10.64 11.29 1.76
C SER A 220 10.92 10.69 3.14
N LEU A 221 11.18 11.53 4.14
CA LEU A 221 11.51 11.10 5.50
C LEU A 221 10.31 11.29 6.43
N SER A 222 9.64 10.19 6.75
CA SER A 222 8.49 10.15 7.64
C SER A 222 8.88 9.63 9.01
N VAL A 223 8.22 10.13 10.05
CA VAL A 223 8.40 9.68 11.44
C VAL A 223 7.11 9.12 12.00
N THR A 224 7.23 8.20 12.96
CA THR A 224 6.09 7.62 13.70
C THR A 224 5.54 8.53 14.79
N HIS A 225 6.35 9.48 15.27
CA HIS A 225 6.04 10.39 16.36
C HIS A 225 6.24 11.84 15.91
N LYS A 226 5.20 12.68 16.00
CA LYS A 226 5.28 14.11 15.68
C LYS A 226 6.33 14.77 16.60
N GLY A 227 7.23 15.56 16.02
CA GLY A 227 8.36 16.20 16.70
C GLY A 227 9.71 15.46 16.54
N LEU A 228 9.71 14.23 16.02
CA LEU A 228 10.94 13.44 15.81
C LEU A 228 11.69 13.85 14.52
N GLU A 229 11.12 14.74 13.70
CA GLU A 229 11.57 15.04 12.34
C GLU A 229 13.04 15.47 12.28
N ASP A 230 13.44 16.42 13.12
CA ASP A 230 14.82 16.95 13.10
C ASP A 230 15.84 15.89 13.58
N ILE A 231 15.46 15.04 14.55
CA ILE A 231 16.29 13.94 15.04
C ILE A 231 16.43 12.89 13.95
N ALA A 232 15.34 12.52 13.29
CA ALA A 232 15.32 11.56 12.20
C ALA A 232 16.16 12.07 11.02
N PHE A 233 16.04 13.36 10.66
CA PHE A 233 16.81 13.96 9.57
C PHE A 233 18.31 13.89 9.86
N GLU A 234 18.72 14.27 11.08
CA GLU A 234 20.12 14.20 11.48
C GLU A 234 20.64 12.75 11.52
N TYR A 235 19.86 11.81 12.07
CA TYR A 235 20.19 10.39 12.08
C TYR A 235 20.45 9.86 10.67
N VAL A 236 19.50 10.06 9.75
CA VAL A 236 19.61 9.56 8.37
C VAL A 236 20.79 10.21 7.64
N LYS A 237 20.95 11.53 7.78
CA LYS A 237 22.08 12.26 7.20
C LYS A 237 23.41 11.73 7.70
N ASN A 238 23.55 11.49 9.00
CA ASN A 238 24.78 10.99 9.60
C ASN A 238 25.08 9.55 9.18
N LYS A 239 24.07 8.67 9.14
CA LYS A 239 24.23 7.30 8.63
C LYS A 239 24.70 7.28 7.19
N ILE A 240 24.05 8.05 6.30
CA ILE A 240 24.43 8.11 4.88
C ILE A 240 25.86 8.64 4.72
N LYS A 241 26.19 9.80 5.32
CA LYS A 241 27.50 10.42 5.17
C LYS A 241 28.63 9.64 5.83
N GLY A 242 28.38 9.01 6.97
CA GLY A 242 29.39 8.29 7.74
C GLY A 242 29.66 6.87 7.26
N LYS A 243 28.71 6.25 6.56
CA LYS A 243 28.77 4.81 6.22
C LYS A 243 28.73 4.50 4.74
N LEU A 244 28.39 5.46 3.88
CA LEU A 244 28.29 5.25 2.42
C LEU A 244 29.22 6.19 1.67
N ASN A 245 29.88 5.65 0.65
CA ASN A 245 30.66 6.42 -0.33
C ASN A 245 29.96 6.36 -1.70
N LEU A 246 28.84 7.06 -1.82
CA LEU A 246 27.98 7.03 -3.01
C LEU A 246 28.63 7.84 -4.14
N LYS A 247 28.82 7.20 -5.30
CA LYS A 247 29.49 7.81 -6.46
C LYS A 247 28.51 8.32 -7.50
N PHE A 248 27.33 7.69 -7.60
CA PHE A 248 26.42 7.88 -8.74
C PHE A 248 25.06 8.47 -8.34
N ILE A 249 24.91 8.93 -7.09
CA ILE A 249 23.61 9.36 -6.53
C ILE A 249 23.72 10.73 -5.85
N ASN A 250 22.85 11.66 -6.26
CA ASN A 250 22.57 12.90 -5.55
C ASN A 250 21.32 12.73 -4.69
N ILE A 251 21.46 12.87 -3.37
CA ILE A 251 20.39 12.62 -2.42
C ILE A 251 19.80 13.91 -1.88
N PHE A 252 18.48 13.99 -1.92
CA PHE A 252 17.66 15.06 -1.37
C PHE A 252 16.66 14.48 -0.36
N ILE A 253 16.67 14.96 0.89
CA ILE A 253 15.80 14.44 1.96
C ILE A 253 14.72 15.46 2.33
N PHE A 254 13.46 15.11 2.08
CA PHE A 254 12.30 15.90 2.43
C PHE A 254 11.61 15.32 3.66
N ASP A 255 11.76 15.99 4.80
CA ASP A 255 10.98 15.77 6.01
C ASP A 255 9.74 16.68 6.03
N GLU A 256 8.88 16.48 7.03
CA GLU A 256 7.65 17.25 7.21
C GLU A 256 7.91 18.76 7.36
N ASN A 257 9.01 19.13 8.01
CA ASN A 257 9.40 20.53 8.19
C ASN A 257 9.69 21.21 6.84
N LYS A 258 10.37 20.51 5.93
CA LYS A 258 10.66 21.01 4.57
C LYS A 258 9.41 21.05 3.70
N THR A 259 8.56 20.02 3.74
CA THR A 259 7.31 20.04 2.94
C THR A 259 6.37 21.14 3.41
N SER A 260 6.27 21.37 4.72
CA SER A 260 5.49 22.49 5.27
C SER A 260 6.03 23.85 4.83
N LYS A 261 7.36 24.04 4.78
CA LYS A 261 7.96 25.28 4.25
C LYS A 261 7.64 25.50 2.78
N ILE A 262 7.67 24.44 1.96
CA ILE A 262 7.31 24.52 0.54
C ILE A 262 5.85 24.98 0.40
N ILE A 263 4.93 24.31 1.08
CA ILE A 263 3.51 24.56 0.86
C ILE A 263 3.06 25.90 1.43
N LYS A 264 3.60 26.33 2.58
CA LYS A 264 3.39 27.70 3.10
C LYS A 264 3.94 28.77 2.17
N LYS A 265 5.00 28.46 1.41
CA LYS A 265 5.53 29.40 0.40
C LYS A 265 4.65 29.46 -0.84
N LEU A 266 4.06 28.32 -1.24
CA LEU A 266 3.14 28.26 -2.37
C LEU A 266 1.79 28.91 -2.08
N PHE A 267 1.28 28.70 -0.87
CA PHE A 267 -0.05 29.12 -0.41
C PHE A 267 0.03 29.75 1.00
N PRO A 268 0.53 30.99 1.13
CA PRO A 268 0.77 31.62 2.43
C PRO A 268 -0.50 31.89 3.24
N ASN A 269 -1.67 31.94 2.59
CA ASN A 269 -2.95 32.27 3.22
C ASN A 269 -3.84 31.04 3.49
N ASN A 270 -3.33 29.81 3.29
CA ASN A 270 -4.08 28.57 3.51
C ASN A 270 -3.41 27.73 4.61
N ASP A 271 -3.97 27.79 5.82
CA ASP A 271 -3.44 27.09 6.99
C ASP A 271 -3.68 25.58 6.98
N ASP A 272 -4.66 25.10 6.20
CA ASP A 272 -5.04 23.67 6.13
C ASP A 272 -4.21 22.88 5.10
N TYR A 273 -3.67 23.55 4.07
CA TYR A 273 -2.89 22.89 3.00
C TYR A 273 -1.63 22.17 3.47
N PRO A 274 -0.91 22.65 4.50
CA PRO A 274 0.14 21.87 5.16
C PRO A 274 -0.26 20.46 5.58
N GLU A 275 -1.51 20.21 5.98
CA GLU A 275 -1.95 18.86 6.36
C GLU A 275 -2.17 17.94 5.14
N LEU A 276 -2.24 18.49 3.92
CA LEU A 276 -2.43 17.72 2.68
C LEU A 276 -1.12 17.44 1.94
N PHE A 277 -0.16 18.36 2.02
CA PHE A 277 1.14 18.24 1.36
C PHE A 277 2.26 17.88 2.35
N GLY A 278 2.63 16.60 2.43
CA GLY A 278 3.77 16.20 3.23
C GLY A 278 4.00 14.70 3.29
N VAL A 279 4.85 14.29 4.24
CA VAL A 279 5.45 12.96 4.29
C VAL A 279 5.06 12.17 5.54
N ASN A 280 4.69 12.84 6.63
CA ASN A 280 4.12 12.18 7.81
C ASN A 280 2.63 11.83 7.59
N GLY A 281 2.12 10.75 8.17
CA GLY A 281 0.70 10.41 8.05
C GLY A 281 0.46 9.02 7.50
N ASN A 282 -0.73 8.81 6.94
CA ASN A 282 -1.06 7.57 6.27
C ASN A 282 -0.38 7.49 4.90
N TYR A 283 -0.32 6.27 4.34
CA TYR A 283 0.42 6.02 3.11
C TYR A 283 -0.03 6.88 1.90
N GLY A 284 -1.30 7.26 1.83
CA GLY A 284 -1.81 8.08 0.73
C GLY A 284 -1.18 9.47 0.63
N ARG A 285 -0.94 10.12 1.78
CA ARG A 285 -0.39 11.49 1.82
C ARG A 285 1.04 11.53 1.28
N HIS A 286 1.93 10.69 1.82
CA HIS A 286 3.33 10.67 1.37
C HIS A 286 3.47 10.09 -0.05
N TYR A 287 2.64 9.12 -0.45
CA TYR A 287 2.67 8.61 -1.82
C TYR A 287 2.34 9.70 -2.83
N THR A 288 1.31 10.50 -2.57
CA THR A 288 0.95 11.62 -3.42
C THR A 288 2.06 12.68 -3.44
N PHE A 289 2.63 13.05 -2.29
CA PHE A 289 3.81 13.93 -2.25
C PHE A 289 4.94 13.42 -3.15
N LEU A 290 5.30 12.14 -3.05
CA LEU A 290 6.36 11.55 -3.87
C LEU A 290 6.06 11.65 -5.37
N LYS A 291 4.80 11.57 -5.81
CA LYS A 291 4.46 11.78 -7.22
C LYS A 291 4.60 13.25 -7.62
N TYR A 292 4.09 14.16 -6.80
CA TYR A 292 4.06 15.60 -7.12
C TYR A 292 5.38 16.34 -6.93
N VAL A 293 6.36 15.75 -6.23
CA VAL A 293 7.72 16.31 -6.20
C VAL A 293 8.34 16.39 -7.60
N LEU A 294 7.89 15.55 -8.55
CA LEU A 294 8.26 15.67 -9.97
C LEU A 294 7.89 17.04 -10.54
N THR A 295 6.69 17.53 -10.25
CA THR A 295 6.23 18.86 -10.71
C THR A 295 7.09 19.96 -10.11
N LEU A 296 7.40 19.88 -8.81
CA LEU A 296 8.33 20.84 -8.17
C LEU A 296 9.70 20.81 -8.82
N TRP A 297 10.24 19.61 -9.03
CA TRP A 297 11.56 19.42 -9.62
C TRP A 297 11.65 20.03 -11.02
N ASN A 298 10.67 19.70 -11.88
CA ASN A 298 10.64 20.19 -13.25
C ASN A 298 10.55 21.73 -13.33
N LYS A 299 9.65 22.33 -12.56
CA LYS A 299 9.38 23.77 -12.66
C LYS A 299 10.45 24.64 -11.97
N VAL A 300 11.08 24.12 -10.92
CA VAL A 300 12.01 24.88 -10.05
C VAL A 300 13.48 24.55 -10.31
N ILE A 301 13.81 23.27 -10.52
CA ILE A 301 15.20 22.78 -10.57
C ILE A 301 15.66 22.60 -12.01
N ASP A 302 15.04 21.68 -12.75
CA ASP A 302 15.48 21.27 -14.08
C ASP A 302 14.31 20.73 -14.92
N LYS A 303 14.03 21.39 -16.05
CA LYS A 303 12.92 21.09 -16.97
C LYS A 303 13.07 19.78 -17.74
N SER A 304 14.25 19.15 -17.72
CA SER A 304 14.49 17.87 -18.40
C SER A 304 13.81 16.68 -17.70
N PHE A 305 13.55 16.78 -16.40
CA PHE A 305 12.85 15.76 -15.62
C PHE A 305 11.36 15.72 -15.97
N ASN A 306 10.96 14.78 -16.81
CA ASN A 306 9.57 14.58 -17.23
C ASN A 306 8.96 13.29 -16.69
N TYR A 307 9.76 12.48 -16.01
CA TYR A 307 9.38 11.20 -15.45
C TYR A 307 9.83 11.12 -13.99
N SER A 308 9.08 10.40 -13.17
CA SER A 308 9.57 9.95 -11.88
C SER A 308 9.37 8.45 -11.73
N PHE A 309 10.22 7.82 -10.94
CA PHE A 309 10.18 6.39 -10.70
C PHE A 309 10.46 6.08 -9.22
N LYS A 310 9.51 5.41 -8.57
CA LYS A 310 9.64 5.02 -7.17
C LYS A 310 10.30 3.65 -7.05
N ILE A 311 11.19 3.55 -6.07
CA ILE A 311 11.80 2.31 -5.57
C ILE A 311 11.56 2.22 -4.06
N ASP A 312 11.65 1.02 -3.51
CA ASP A 312 11.79 0.82 -2.06
C ASP A 312 13.25 0.46 -1.72
N LEU A 313 13.72 0.85 -0.54
CA LEU A 313 15.12 0.61 -0.15
C LEU A 313 15.38 -0.84 0.32
N ASP A 314 14.32 -1.62 0.51
CA ASP A 314 14.38 -3.08 0.68
C ASP A 314 14.42 -3.85 -0.66
N GLN A 315 14.55 -3.13 -1.78
CA GLN A 315 14.60 -3.68 -3.13
C GLN A 315 15.88 -3.30 -3.86
N VAL A 316 16.29 -4.16 -4.78
CA VAL A 316 17.50 -3.96 -5.58
C VAL A 316 17.25 -4.18 -7.06
N PHE A 317 17.90 -3.37 -7.90
CA PHE A 317 18.09 -3.69 -9.31
C PHE A 317 19.21 -4.72 -9.43
N ASP A 318 18.83 -6.00 -9.49
CA ASP A 318 19.78 -7.08 -9.74
C ASP A 318 20.21 -7.05 -11.21
N GLN A 319 21.19 -6.20 -11.52
CA GLN A 319 21.69 -5.98 -12.87
C GLN A 319 22.17 -7.29 -13.53
N ASN A 320 22.77 -8.19 -12.76
CA ASN A 320 23.24 -9.48 -13.30
C ASN A 320 22.05 -10.34 -13.75
N PHE A 321 21.00 -10.38 -12.94
CA PHE A 321 19.76 -11.05 -13.30
C PHE A 321 19.10 -10.40 -14.52
N LEU A 322 18.91 -9.08 -14.50
CA LEU A 322 18.27 -8.31 -15.57
C LEU A 322 19.00 -8.50 -16.92
N ILE A 323 20.32 -8.34 -16.93
CA ILE A 323 21.13 -8.52 -18.14
C ILE A 323 21.07 -9.97 -18.63
N ARG A 324 21.04 -10.96 -17.72
CA ARG A 324 20.94 -12.36 -18.13
C ARG A 324 19.64 -12.66 -18.87
N ILE A 325 18.49 -12.22 -18.31
CA ILE A 325 17.15 -12.52 -18.84
C ILE A 325 16.73 -11.65 -20.01
N SER A 326 17.17 -10.38 -20.06
CA SER A 326 16.68 -9.39 -21.03
C SER A 326 17.76 -8.85 -21.97
N LYS A 327 19.03 -9.14 -21.68
CA LYS A 327 20.22 -8.53 -22.31
C LYS A 327 20.36 -7.02 -22.07
N MET A 328 19.47 -6.43 -21.28
CA MET A 328 19.45 -5.01 -20.96
C MET A 328 19.82 -4.76 -19.50
N SER A 329 20.54 -3.68 -19.24
CA SER A 329 20.66 -3.08 -17.92
C SER A 329 19.43 -2.24 -17.57
N ILE A 330 19.29 -1.79 -16.31
CA ILE A 330 18.09 -1.04 -15.91
C ILE A 330 17.88 0.26 -16.71
N PHE A 331 18.94 0.99 -17.06
CA PHE A 331 18.79 2.18 -17.91
C PHE A 331 18.38 1.83 -19.33
N GLU A 332 18.88 0.73 -19.88
CA GLU A 332 18.46 0.24 -21.19
C GLU A 332 16.99 -0.21 -21.16
N VAL A 333 16.53 -0.86 -20.07
CA VAL A 333 15.11 -1.19 -19.87
C VAL A 333 14.26 0.08 -19.90
N PHE A 334 14.63 1.15 -19.18
CA PHE A 334 13.88 2.41 -19.20
C PHE A 334 13.80 3.05 -20.59
N LYS A 335 14.91 3.09 -21.34
CA LYS A 335 14.93 3.62 -22.72
C LYS A 335 14.04 2.81 -23.68
N ASN A 336 13.81 1.52 -23.38
CA ASN A 336 13.03 0.62 -24.22
C ASN A 336 11.54 0.55 -23.87
N GLN A 337 11.04 1.36 -22.93
CA GLN A 337 9.60 1.46 -22.64
C GLN A 337 8.91 2.31 -23.72
N LYS A 338 8.34 1.65 -24.73
CA LYS A 338 7.85 2.30 -25.97
C LYS A 338 6.55 3.07 -25.78
N TYR A 339 5.74 2.67 -24.81
CA TYR A 339 4.37 3.17 -24.63
C TYR A 339 4.18 3.93 -23.32
N TRP A 340 5.21 4.10 -22.50
CA TRP A 340 5.12 4.93 -21.28
C TRP A 340 4.87 6.40 -21.64
N GLY A 341 3.74 6.95 -21.17
CA GLY A 341 3.24 8.27 -21.55
C GLY A 341 2.41 8.29 -22.85
N GLY A 342 2.17 7.12 -23.44
CA GLY A 342 1.35 6.91 -24.63
C GLY A 342 -0.13 6.69 -24.30
N THR A 343 -0.86 6.08 -25.24
CA THR A 343 -2.27 5.70 -25.04
C THR A 343 -2.60 4.34 -25.62
N GLY A 344 -3.71 3.76 -25.20
CA GLY A 344 -4.29 2.53 -25.76
C GLY A 344 -5.80 2.49 -25.62
N ILE A 345 -6.43 1.42 -26.09
CA ILE A 345 -7.87 1.15 -25.93
C ILE A 345 -8.04 -0.15 -25.15
N ASP A 346 -8.86 -0.14 -24.10
CA ASP A 346 -9.11 -1.33 -23.28
C ASP A 346 -10.14 -2.29 -23.88
N PHE A 347 -10.48 -3.34 -23.12
CA PHE A 347 -11.44 -4.36 -23.56
C PHE A 347 -12.89 -3.87 -23.64
N GLU A 348 -13.21 -2.72 -23.02
CA GLU A 348 -14.53 -2.07 -23.04
C GLU A 348 -14.55 -0.87 -24.01
N GLU A 349 -13.55 -0.77 -24.89
CA GLU A 349 -13.37 0.31 -25.87
C GLU A 349 -13.19 1.72 -25.25
N ARG A 350 -12.69 1.79 -24.01
CA ARG A 350 -12.32 3.03 -23.33
C ARG A 350 -10.89 3.46 -23.67
N LEU A 351 -10.64 4.76 -23.68
CA LEU A 351 -9.30 5.32 -23.85
C LEU A 351 -8.48 5.15 -22.57
N VAL A 352 -7.29 4.58 -22.70
CA VAL A 352 -6.35 4.41 -21.60
C VAL A 352 -5.18 5.36 -21.80
N ASP A 353 -4.95 6.23 -20.82
CA ASP A 353 -3.73 7.02 -20.70
C ASP A 353 -2.65 6.19 -20.01
N LEU A 354 -1.53 5.95 -20.68
CA LEU A 354 -0.45 5.09 -20.22
C LEU A 354 0.65 5.89 -19.51
N GLY A 355 0.21 6.94 -18.80
CA GLY A 355 1.04 7.84 -18.04
C GLY A 355 1.81 7.23 -16.88
N MET A 356 1.34 6.10 -16.36
CA MET A 356 2.02 5.37 -15.30
C MET A 356 2.78 4.16 -15.84
N LEU A 357 3.83 3.74 -15.15
CA LEU A 357 4.66 2.57 -15.51
C LEU A 357 4.64 1.58 -14.36
N ALA A 358 4.40 0.29 -14.64
CA ALA A 358 4.42 -0.77 -13.63
C ALA A 358 5.52 -1.79 -13.90
N GLY A 359 6.47 -1.90 -12.98
CA GLY A 359 7.44 -3.00 -12.94
C GLY A 359 6.97 -4.17 -12.08
N GLY A 360 7.79 -5.22 -12.01
CA GLY A 360 7.56 -6.44 -11.24
C GLY A 360 8.51 -6.59 -10.05
N LEU A 361 8.11 -7.44 -9.11
CA LEU A 361 8.90 -7.83 -7.95
C LEU A 361 9.11 -9.35 -7.95
N VAL A 362 10.33 -9.79 -7.64
CA VAL A 362 10.68 -11.21 -7.44
C VAL A 362 11.41 -11.40 -6.11
N ASN A 363 11.34 -12.58 -5.52
CA ASN A 363 12.09 -12.85 -4.28
C ASN A 363 13.57 -13.15 -4.57
N LYS A 364 14.44 -12.87 -3.60
CA LYS A 364 15.88 -13.20 -3.69
C LYS A 364 16.17 -14.65 -4.09
N GLY A 365 15.43 -15.58 -3.50
CA GLY A 365 15.57 -17.01 -3.77
C GLY A 365 15.15 -17.43 -5.19
N GLU A 366 14.72 -16.52 -6.05
CA GLU A 366 14.20 -16.83 -7.38
C GLU A 366 15.10 -16.27 -8.49
N THR A 367 16.03 -15.35 -8.20
CA THR A 367 16.86 -14.69 -9.22
C THR A 367 18.00 -15.55 -9.79
N HIS A 368 18.16 -16.79 -9.32
CA HIS A 368 19.08 -17.76 -9.94
C HIS A 368 18.41 -18.57 -11.07
N LYS A 369 17.09 -18.52 -11.19
CA LYS A 369 16.34 -19.26 -12.21
C LYS A 369 16.42 -18.57 -13.57
N GLU A 370 16.13 -19.33 -14.62
CA GLU A 370 16.05 -18.83 -16.00
C GLU A 370 14.70 -18.18 -16.32
N TYR A 371 13.74 -18.26 -15.40
CA TYR A 371 12.38 -17.74 -15.57
C TYR A 371 11.90 -17.00 -14.32
N LEU A 372 10.90 -16.14 -14.49
CA LEU A 372 10.32 -15.32 -13.43
C LEU A 372 9.33 -16.10 -12.58
N ILE A 373 9.46 -15.99 -11.26
CA ILE A 373 8.49 -16.48 -10.29
C ILE A 373 7.95 -15.27 -9.52
N PRO A 374 6.63 -15.02 -9.54
CA PRO A 374 6.02 -13.95 -8.77
C PRO A 374 6.13 -14.16 -7.25
N ASP A 375 6.17 -13.06 -6.51
CA ASP A 375 6.28 -13.05 -5.05
C ASP A 375 5.02 -13.54 -4.33
N VAL A 376 3.84 -13.34 -4.92
CA VAL A 376 2.55 -13.76 -4.36
C VAL A 376 2.22 -15.21 -4.74
N LYS A 377 2.21 -16.11 -3.75
CA LYS A 377 1.91 -17.54 -3.95
C LYS A 377 0.42 -17.83 -3.86
N ARG A 378 -0.05 -18.78 -4.69
CA ARG A 378 -1.42 -19.32 -4.60
C ARG A 378 -1.66 -19.92 -3.21
N PRO A 379 -2.82 -19.69 -2.59
CA PRO A 379 -3.16 -20.32 -1.32
C PRO A 379 -3.54 -21.80 -1.50
N SER A 380 -3.42 -22.59 -0.43
CA SER A 380 -3.83 -24.00 -0.42
C SER A 380 -5.27 -24.15 0.10
N LYS A 381 -6.17 -24.72 -0.70
CA LYS A 381 -7.54 -25.09 -0.26
C LYS A 381 -7.49 -25.96 1.00
N LYS A 382 -6.62 -26.99 0.99
CA LYS A 382 -6.47 -27.92 2.12
C LYS A 382 -6.16 -27.15 3.41
N THR A 383 -5.25 -26.17 3.36
CA THR A 383 -4.88 -25.37 4.54
C THR A 383 -5.99 -24.43 5.00
N ILE A 384 -6.75 -23.81 4.08
CA ILE A 384 -7.87 -22.92 4.42
C ILE A 384 -9.00 -23.69 5.10
N PHE A 385 -9.30 -24.89 4.61
CA PHE A 385 -10.43 -25.70 5.09
C PHE A 385 -10.06 -26.72 6.17
N SER A 386 -8.77 -26.87 6.52
CA SER A 386 -8.35 -27.74 7.64
C SER A 386 -8.42 -27.05 9.01
N ASN A 387 -8.39 -25.72 9.05
CA ASN A 387 -8.37 -24.92 10.29
C ASN A 387 -9.48 -23.89 10.31
N ILE A 388 -9.99 -23.54 11.50
CA ILE A 388 -10.93 -22.42 11.66
C ILE A 388 -10.21 -21.14 11.24
N SER A 389 -10.71 -20.49 10.18
CA SER A 389 -10.10 -19.29 9.62
C SER A 389 -11.13 -18.42 8.94
N SER A 390 -10.98 -17.10 9.07
CA SER A 390 -11.75 -16.12 8.31
C SER A 390 -11.53 -16.21 6.80
N LYS A 391 -10.48 -16.91 6.33
CA LYS A 391 -10.27 -17.17 4.90
C LYS A 391 -11.40 -17.98 4.26
N ARG A 392 -12.23 -18.68 5.05
CA ARG A 392 -13.47 -19.32 4.57
C ARG A 392 -14.59 -18.32 4.23
N VAL A 393 -14.44 -17.07 4.66
CA VAL A 393 -15.35 -15.95 4.41
C VAL A 393 -14.74 -15.00 3.38
N PHE A 394 -13.48 -14.62 3.59
CA PHE A 394 -12.78 -13.63 2.79
C PHE A 394 -11.38 -14.12 2.39
N CYS A 395 -11.18 -14.44 1.11
CA CYS A 395 -9.90 -14.95 0.61
C CYS A 395 -9.43 -14.16 -0.61
N PRO A 396 -8.84 -12.96 -0.41
CA PRO A 396 -8.30 -12.17 -1.51
C PRO A 396 -7.05 -12.81 -2.13
N ASP A 397 -6.36 -13.71 -1.41
CA ASP A 397 -5.10 -14.33 -1.81
C ASP A 397 -5.17 -15.02 -3.19
N TRP A 398 -6.30 -15.64 -3.54
CA TRP A 398 -6.50 -16.26 -4.87
C TRP A 398 -6.46 -15.22 -5.98
N ALA A 399 -7.22 -14.14 -5.82
CA ALA A 399 -7.26 -13.05 -6.78
C ALA A 399 -5.89 -12.38 -6.92
N HIS A 400 -5.18 -12.18 -5.80
CA HIS A 400 -3.86 -11.57 -5.79
C HIS A 400 -2.85 -12.44 -6.51
N ALA A 401 -2.70 -13.71 -6.11
CA ALA A 401 -1.74 -14.62 -6.72
C ALA A 401 -1.94 -14.76 -8.23
N LEU A 402 -3.19 -14.99 -8.68
CA LEU A 402 -3.47 -15.22 -10.10
C LEU A 402 -3.31 -13.95 -10.94
N SER A 403 -3.64 -12.77 -10.41
CA SER A 403 -3.40 -11.50 -11.11
C SER A 403 -1.92 -11.17 -11.19
N THR A 404 -1.15 -11.38 -10.12
CA THR A 404 0.30 -11.19 -10.13
C THR A 404 0.99 -12.15 -11.08
N GLU A 405 0.59 -13.42 -11.09
CA GLU A 405 1.08 -14.41 -12.06
C GLU A 405 0.69 -14.10 -13.50
N ALA A 406 -0.49 -13.53 -13.75
CA ALA A 406 -0.89 -13.17 -15.10
C ALA A 406 -0.09 -11.99 -15.64
N GLU A 407 0.22 -11.01 -14.78
CA GLU A 407 0.77 -9.72 -15.21
C GLU A 407 2.31 -9.64 -15.13
N ILE A 408 2.96 -10.18 -14.08
CA ILE A 408 4.42 -10.03 -13.89
C ILE A 408 5.24 -10.82 -14.90
N ILE A 409 4.84 -12.06 -15.21
CA ILE A 409 5.57 -12.93 -16.15
C ILE A 409 5.29 -12.59 -17.63
N TYR A 410 4.42 -11.61 -17.87
CA TYR A 410 3.98 -11.29 -19.21
C TYR A 410 5.06 -10.52 -19.97
N GLU A 411 5.51 -11.05 -21.11
CA GLU A 411 6.71 -10.52 -21.80
C GLU A 411 6.40 -9.35 -22.75
N LYS A 412 5.12 -9.09 -23.07
CA LYS A 412 4.74 -8.04 -24.02
C LYS A 412 4.36 -6.74 -23.32
N GLU A 413 4.78 -5.63 -23.90
CA GLU A 413 4.40 -4.27 -23.47
C GLU A 413 3.04 -3.88 -24.07
N ASN A 414 1.97 -4.64 -23.78
CA ASN A 414 0.63 -4.35 -24.31
C ASN A 414 -0.51 -4.62 -23.32
N ILE A 415 -0.21 -4.68 -22.03
CA ILE A 415 -1.22 -4.81 -20.99
C ILE A 415 -1.19 -3.58 -20.07
N HIS A 416 -2.37 -3.12 -19.66
CA HIS A 416 -2.43 -2.20 -18.53
C HIS A 416 -2.42 -2.98 -17.20
N ARG A 417 -1.93 -2.38 -16.12
CA ARG A 417 -1.89 -2.99 -14.78
C ARG A 417 -2.68 -2.15 -13.79
N ILE A 418 -3.42 -2.85 -12.93
CA ILE A 418 -4.27 -2.25 -11.89
C ILE A 418 -3.64 -2.27 -10.49
N HIS A 419 -2.50 -2.93 -10.36
CA HIS A 419 -1.74 -3.03 -9.12
C HIS A 419 -0.26 -3.11 -9.43
N VAL A 420 0.56 -2.59 -8.52
CA VAL A 420 2.02 -2.68 -8.55
C VAL A 420 2.49 -3.29 -7.24
N THR A 421 3.28 -4.36 -7.34
CA THR A 421 3.95 -4.97 -6.19
C THR A 421 5.23 -4.20 -5.88
N GLY A 422 5.49 -3.90 -4.61
CA GLY A 422 6.77 -3.32 -4.17
C GLY A 422 7.04 -1.88 -4.61
N GLY A 423 6.03 -1.06 -4.90
CA GLY A 423 6.28 0.35 -5.18
C GLY A 423 7.09 0.64 -6.46
N THR A 424 7.37 -0.37 -7.30
CA THR A 424 8.08 -0.28 -8.58
C THR A 424 7.21 0.41 -9.65
N THR A 425 6.95 1.70 -9.45
CA THR A 425 5.99 2.48 -10.26
C THR A 425 6.52 3.83 -10.67
N GLY A 426 6.32 4.19 -11.93
CA GLY A 426 6.63 5.50 -12.49
C GLY A 426 5.40 6.31 -12.91
N ILE A 427 5.58 7.62 -13.08
CA ILE A 427 4.57 8.52 -13.64
C ILE A 427 5.23 9.60 -14.51
N THR A 428 4.52 10.08 -15.54
CA THR A 428 4.95 11.24 -16.33
C THR A 428 4.41 12.56 -15.76
N LEU A 429 5.16 13.65 -15.96
CA LEU A 429 4.73 14.99 -15.58
C LEU A 429 3.42 15.39 -16.29
N LYS A 430 3.31 15.10 -17.59
CA LYS A 430 2.11 15.40 -18.39
C LYS A 430 0.86 14.75 -17.81
N THR A 431 1.01 13.54 -17.26
CA THR A 431 -0.08 12.82 -16.59
C THR A 431 -0.51 13.50 -15.30
N LEU A 432 0.45 13.97 -14.48
CA LEU A 432 0.14 14.74 -13.28
C LEU A 432 -0.62 16.03 -13.61
N GLU A 433 -0.23 16.70 -14.69
CA GLU A 433 -0.89 17.94 -15.14
C GLU A 433 -2.28 17.69 -15.75
N LYS A 434 -2.47 16.58 -16.49
CA LYS A 434 -3.76 16.25 -17.12
C LYS A 434 -4.80 15.76 -16.11
N TRP A 435 -4.42 14.80 -15.29
CA TRP A 435 -5.38 14.04 -14.48
C TRP A 435 -5.49 14.56 -13.05
N THR A 436 -4.47 15.28 -12.58
CA THR A 436 -4.30 15.63 -11.17
C THR A 436 -4.62 14.45 -10.23
N PRO A 437 -4.03 13.26 -10.48
CA PRO A 437 -4.38 12.07 -9.73
C PRO A 437 -3.76 12.13 -8.32
N PHE A 438 -4.48 11.69 -7.30
CA PHE A 438 -3.99 11.64 -5.94
C PHE A 438 -4.48 10.42 -5.19
N THR A 439 -3.72 10.01 -4.18
CA THR A 439 -4.17 9.04 -3.19
C THR A 439 -4.67 9.80 -1.98
N PRO A 440 -5.94 9.64 -1.57
CA PRO A 440 -6.46 10.37 -0.43
C PRO A 440 -5.67 10.12 0.86
N SER A 441 -5.47 11.15 1.67
CA SER A 441 -4.65 11.11 2.90
C SER A 441 -5.18 10.14 3.96
N PHE A 442 -6.42 9.67 3.86
CA PHE A 442 -6.99 8.65 4.73
C PHE A 442 -6.62 7.21 4.33
N VAL A 443 -6.05 7.00 3.14
CA VAL A 443 -5.65 5.67 2.66
C VAL A 443 -4.35 5.25 3.35
N ASN A 444 -4.40 4.11 4.04
CA ASN A 444 -3.28 3.57 4.81
C ASN A 444 -2.46 2.50 4.09
N ARG A 445 -2.99 1.89 3.04
CA ARG A 445 -2.33 0.81 2.29
C ARG A 445 -2.89 0.78 0.88
N ALA A 446 -2.12 0.24 -0.07
CA ALA A 446 -2.52 0.13 -1.47
C ALA A 446 -2.74 1.51 -2.12
N GLU A 447 -1.80 2.40 -1.81
CA GLU A 447 -1.76 3.78 -2.22
C GLU A 447 -1.74 3.93 -3.75
N ASP A 448 -1.00 3.07 -4.46
CA ASP A 448 -0.93 3.00 -5.92
C ASP A 448 -2.30 2.72 -6.55
N GLN A 449 -3.06 1.81 -5.93
CA GLN A 449 -4.37 1.40 -6.41
C GLN A 449 -5.42 2.47 -6.12
N ALA A 450 -5.33 3.15 -4.98
CA ALA A 450 -6.20 4.29 -4.67
C ALA A 450 -5.87 5.53 -5.50
N PHE A 451 -4.61 5.70 -5.93
CA PHE A 451 -4.18 6.81 -6.77
C PHE A 451 -4.94 6.85 -8.10
N VAL A 452 -5.05 5.71 -8.78
CA VAL A 452 -5.74 5.62 -10.08
C VAL A 452 -7.26 5.79 -9.97
N ILE A 453 -7.87 5.51 -8.81
CA ILE A 453 -9.32 5.72 -8.60
C ILE A 453 -9.68 7.20 -8.81
N SER A 454 -8.85 8.13 -8.33
CA SER A 454 -9.08 9.56 -8.46
C SER A 454 -9.11 10.07 -9.91
N SER A 455 -8.66 9.25 -10.88
CA SER A 455 -8.56 9.56 -12.31
C SER A 455 -9.36 8.60 -13.19
N LEU A 456 -10.32 7.87 -12.61
CA LEU A 456 -11.20 6.96 -13.34
C LEU A 456 -12.45 7.69 -13.85
N ASN A 457 -12.59 7.81 -15.18
CA ASN A 457 -13.83 8.24 -15.82
C ASN A 457 -14.46 7.10 -16.64
N LYS A 458 -15.72 7.29 -17.05
CA LYS A 458 -16.48 6.28 -17.82
C LYS A 458 -15.85 5.94 -19.17
N ASN A 459 -15.31 6.93 -19.87
CA ASN A 459 -14.82 6.79 -21.25
C ASN A 459 -13.29 6.80 -21.36
N GLU A 460 -12.60 7.33 -20.36
CA GLU A 460 -11.15 7.39 -20.32
C GLU A 460 -10.62 7.28 -18.89
N PHE A 461 -9.40 6.75 -18.74
CA PHE A 461 -8.77 6.66 -17.43
C PHE A 461 -7.24 6.58 -17.52
N LEU A 462 -6.59 6.93 -16.41
CA LEU A 462 -5.16 6.70 -16.21
C LEU A 462 -4.89 5.26 -15.76
N SER A 463 -3.88 4.63 -16.35
CA SER A 463 -3.41 3.32 -15.90
C SER A 463 -1.91 3.16 -16.04
N HIS A 464 -1.40 2.07 -15.48
CA HIS A 464 -0.01 1.68 -15.65
C HIS A 464 0.13 0.87 -16.94
N ILE A 465 1.07 1.22 -17.81
CA ILE A 465 1.58 0.26 -18.80
C ILE A 465 2.52 -0.72 -18.10
N HIS A 466 2.35 -2.01 -18.38
CA HIS A 466 3.29 -3.02 -17.92
C HIS A 466 4.64 -2.83 -18.60
N ALA A 467 5.72 -2.88 -17.81
CA ALA A 467 7.08 -2.79 -18.27
C ALA A 467 7.76 -4.17 -18.23
N PRO A 468 7.87 -4.87 -19.37
CA PRO A 468 8.61 -6.12 -19.42
C PRO A 468 10.05 -5.90 -18.94
N TYR A 469 10.54 -6.84 -18.13
CA TYR A 469 11.89 -6.84 -17.57
C TYR A 469 12.23 -5.67 -16.64
N LEU A 470 11.30 -4.76 -16.34
CA LEU A 470 11.48 -3.79 -15.25
C LEU A 470 11.22 -4.49 -13.93
N ILE A 471 12.23 -5.23 -13.44
CA ILE A 471 12.07 -6.12 -12.30
C ILE A 471 13.06 -5.77 -11.20
N MET A 472 12.55 -5.70 -9.98
CA MET A 472 13.32 -5.53 -8.78
C MET A 472 13.28 -6.80 -7.94
N ARG A 473 14.35 -7.05 -7.18
CA ARG A 473 14.46 -8.17 -6.26
C ARG A 473 14.17 -7.70 -4.84
N HIS A 474 13.31 -8.41 -4.12
CA HIS A 474 12.95 -8.12 -2.74
C HIS A 474 13.84 -8.88 -1.76
N ASP A 475 14.59 -8.16 -0.93
CA ASP A 475 15.61 -8.73 -0.02
C ASP A 475 15.23 -8.57 1.47
N LYS A 476 14.00 -8.14 1.77
CA LYS A 476 13.54 -7.75 3.11
C LYS A 476 13.75 -8.79 4.22
N LEU A 477 13.57 -10.07 3.91
CA LEU A 477 13.67 -11.14 4.91
C LEU A 477 15.10 -11.37 5.43
N ASP A 478 16.10 -10.83 4.73
CA ASP A 478 17.50 -11.06 5.06
C ASP A 478 18.02 -10.13 6.16
N PHE A 479 17.47 -8.92 6.30
CA PHE A 479 18.03 -7.90 7.19
C PHE A 479 17.01 -7.28 8.17
N ALA A 480 15.70 -7.34 7.92
CA ALA A 480 14.68 -6.59 8.68
C ALA A 480 13.81 -7.46 9.62
N LYS A 481 14.33 -8.56 10.18
CA LYS A 481 13.53 -9.53 10.96
C LYS A 481 12.82 -8.91 12.17
N ARG A 482 13.52 -8.03 12.88
CA ARG A 482 13.03 -7.33 14.09
C ARG A 482 11.85 -6.41 13.78
N THR A 483 12.03 -5.51 12.81
CA THR A 483 11.01 -4.53 12.39
C THR A 483 9.78 -5.20 11.78
N VAL A 484 9.95 -6.29 11.02
CA VAL A 484 8.83 -7.07 10.45
C VAL A 484 7.98 -7.73 11.52
N THR A 485 8.59 -8.19 12.61
CA THR A 485 7.87 -8.83 13.71
C THR A 485 7.01 -7.80 14.45
N ASN A 486 7.58 -6.63 14.74
CA ASN A 486 6.92 -5.58 15.53
C ASN A 486 5.76 -4.90 14.79
N SER A 487 5.74 -4.90 13.46
CA SER A 487 4.67 -4.28 12.66
C SER A 487 3.50 -5.22 12.30
N LYS A 488 3.63 -6.53 12.56
CA LYS A 488 2.67 -7.56 12.11
C LYS A 488 1.23 -7.26 12.53
N LEU A 489 1.00 -6.91 13.80
CA LEU A 489 -0.33 -6.60 14.33
C LEU A 489 -0.95 -5.40 13.61
N GLY A 490 -0.18 -4.32 13.44
CA GLY A 490 -0.63 -3.10 12.75
C GLY A 490 -0.98 -3.36 11.29
N LYS A 491 -0.20 -4.20 10.61
CA LYS A 491 -0.45 -4.62 9.22
C LYS A 491 -1.74 -5.42 9.08
N GLU A 492 -1.98 -6.39 9.97
CA GLU A 492 -3.21 -7.20 9.95
C GLU A 492 -4.47 -6.33 10.16
N ILE A 493 -4.44 -5.40 11.13
CA ILE A 493 -5.57 -4.49 11.35
C ILE A 493 -5.74 -3.50 10.17
N GLY A 494 -4.62 -3.03 9.60
CA GLY A 494 -4.65 -2.16 8.42
C GLY A 494 -5.33 -2.80 7.20
N ASN A 495 -5.23 -4.13 7.04
CA ASN A 495 -5.98 -4.85 6.00
C ASN A 495 -7.49 -4.87 6.26
N LEU A 496 -7.94 -4.83 7.52
CA LEU A 496 -9.36 -4.71 7.86
C LEU A 496 -9.88 -3.28 7.60
N ASP A 497 -9.10 -2.25 7.95
CA ASP A 497 -9.43 -0.86 7.62
C ASP A 497 -9.56 -0.67 6.10
N ARG A 498 -8.69 -1.32 5.33
CA ARG A 498 -8.71 -1.27 3.87
C ARG A 498 -10.08 -1.68 3.31
N ILE A 499 -10.75 -2.67 3.90
CA ILE A 499 -12.10 -3.08 3.50
C ILE A 499 -13.08 -1.91 3.66
N LEU A 500 -13.10 -1.23 4.81
CA LEU A 500 -13.99 -0.08 5.04
C LEU A 500 -13.64 1.07 4.10
N LEU A 501 -12.37 1.49 4.08
CA LEU A 501 -11.92 2.67 3.36
C LEU A 501 -12.15 2.54 1.85
N PHE A 502 -11.77 1.42 1.22
CA PHE A 502 -11.99 1.23 -0.22
C PHE A 502 -13.48 1.11 -0.55
N SER A 503 -14.25 0.40 0.28
CA SER A 503 -15.69 0.26 0.06
C SER A 503 -16.42 1.60 0.12
N TYR A 504 -16.09 2.46 1.07
CA TYR A 504 -16.71 3.79 1.19
C TYR A 504 -16.15 4.79 0.17
N TYR A 505 -14.84 4.75 -0.11
CA TYR A 505 -14.23 5.60 -1.13
C TYR A 505 -14.84 5.37 -2.52
N SER A 506 -15.08 4.10 -2.87
CA SER A 506 -15.77 3.74 -4.12
C SER A 506 -17.24 4.15 -4.19
N LYS A 507 -17.84 4.58 -3.07
CA LYS A 507 -19.23 5.04 -2.96
C LYS A 507 -19.36 6.56 -2.86
N CYS A 508 -18.25 7.32 -2.88
CA CYS A 508 -18.34 8.78 -2.95
C CYS A 508 -19.17 9.19 -4.18
N SER A 509 -19.99 10.25 -4.06
CA SER A 509 -20.92 10.69 -5.12
C SER A 509 -20.28 11.00 -6.47
N HIS A 510 -18.96 11.22 -6.47
CA HIS A 510 -18.18 11.45 -7.68
C HIS A 510 -17.98 10.19 -8.55
N PHE A 511 -18.27 9.01 -8.02
CA PHE A 511 -17.92 7.75 -8.66
C PHE A 511 -19.12 6.84 -8.91
N ASP A 512 -18.98 6.00 -9.94
CA ASP A 512 -19.79 4.81 -10.12
C ASP A 512 -19.09 3.63 -9.43
N TYR A 513 -19.73 3.09 -8.38
CA TYR A 513 -19.24 1.96 -7.60
C TYR A 513 -18.91 0.74 -8.48
N ASN A 514 -19.77 0.42 -9.44
CA ASN A 514 -19.59 -0.74 -10.31
C ASN A 514 -18.45 -0.50 -11.30
N LEU A 515 -18.32 0.73 -11.81
CA LEU A 515 -17.19 1.11 -12.67
C LEU A 515 -15.86 0.93 -11.95
N ILE A 516 -15.72 1.43 -10.72
CA ILE A 516 -14.50 1.26 -9.91
C ILE A 516 -14.23 -0.22 -9.65
N LYS A 517 -15.24 -0.95 -9.16
CA LYS A 517 -15.10 -2.35 -8.79
C LYS A 517 -14.68 -3.21 -9.99
N ASN A 518 -15.27 -2.97 -11.16
CA ASN A 518 -14.93 -3.67 -12.41
C ASN A 518 -13.53 -3.30 -12.92
N HIS A 519 -13.16 -2.01 -12.86
CA HIS A 519 -11.84 -1.56 -13.28
C HIS A 519 -10.73 -2.21 -12.45
N LEU A 520 -10.92 -2.26 -11.13
CA LEU A 520 -9.96 -2.80 -10.17
C LEU A 520 -10.03 -4.33 -9.98
N TRP A 521 -10.82 -5.02 -10.78
CA TRP A 521 -10.99 -6.47 -10.70
C TRP A 521 -9.78 -7.22 -11.28
N PRO A 522 -9.32 -8.34 -10.68
CA PRO A 522 -9.83 -8.95 -9.44
C PRO A 522 -9.08 -8.49 -8.18
N TYR A 523 -7.90 -7.90 -8.34
CA TYR A 523 -6.95 -7.69 -7.26
C TYR A 523 -7.51 -6.79 -6.13
N THR A 524 -7.67 -5.51 -6.42
CA THR A 524 -8.10 -4.50 -5.43
C THR A 524 -9.60 -4.55 -5.21
N SER A 525 -10.36 -4.97 -6.23
CA SER A 525 -11.83 -5.13 -6.14
C SER A 525 -12.26 -6.05 -5.00
N SER A 526 -11.41 -7.00 -4.60
CA SER A 526 -11.66 -7.87 -3.45
C SER A 526 -11.83 -7.09 -2.14
N PHE A 527 -11.28 -5.89 -1.99
CA PHE A 527 -11.51 -5.04 -0.81
C PHE A 527 -12.69 -4.08 -0.95
N ILE A 528 -13.31 -4.02 -2.13
CA ILE A 528 -14.46 -3.16 -2.41
C ILE A 528 -15.74 -3.99 -2.24
N GLN A 529 -16.35 -3.81 -1.07
CA GLN A 529 -17.42 -4.66 -0.57
C GLN A 529 -18.73 -3.87 -0.46
N GLU A 530 -19.82 -4.55 -0.78
CA GLU A 530 -21.15 -3.97 -0.65
C GLU A 530 -21.53 -3.82 0.83
N PHE A 531 -21.22 -4.85 1.62
CA PHE A 531 -21.47 -4.97 3.07
C PHE A 531 -20.16 -5.09 3.89
N PRO A 532 -19.31 -4.05 3.91
CA PRO A 532 -17.98 -4.14 4.52
C PRO A 532 -18.03 -4.38 6.04
N GLU A 533 -19.01 -3.82 6.76
CA GLU A 533 -19.16 -4.09 8.20
C GLU A 533 -19.54 -5.52 8.52
N ILE A 534 -20.47 -6.11 7.75
CA ILE A 534 -20.89 -7.50 7.95
C ILE A 534 -19.70 -8.44 7.67
N LEU A 535 -18.90 -8.14 6.64
CA LEU A 535 -17.67 -8.88 6.37
C LEU A 535 -16.71 -8.84 7.55
N ILE A 536 -16.44 -7.64 8.08
CA ILE A 536 -15.56 -7.47 9.24
C ILE A 536 -16.11 -8.17 10.48
N TYR A 537 -17.43 -8.15 10.69
CA TYR A 537 -18.07 -8.91 11.75
C TYR A 537 -17.74 -10.40 11.65
N PHE A 538 -17.91 -11.02 10.48
CA PHE A 538 -17.56 -12.44 10.31
C PHE A 538 -16.06 -12.71 10.50
N ILE A 539 -15.19 -11.84 9.97
CA ILE A 539 -13.73 -11.99 10.12
C ILE A 539 -13.36 -11.96 11.61
N LEU A 540 -13.78 -10.94 12.35
CA LEU A 540 -13.45 -10.80 13.78
C LEU A 540 -14.12 -11.86 14.65
N LEU A 541 -15.33 -12.31 14.29
CA LEU A 541 -16.01 -13.38 15.00
C LEU A 541 -15.23 -14.70 14.92
N ILE A 542 -14.72 -15.04 13.73
CA ILE A 542 -14.00 -16.30 13.50
C ILE A 542 -12.57 -16.23 14.04
N GLU A 543 -11.81 -15.19 13.66
CA GLU A 543 -10.42 -15.03 14.11
C GLU A 543 -10.32 -14.71 15.61
N GLY A 544 -11.37 -14.11 16.19
CA GLY A 544 -11.37 -13.69 17.59
C GLY A 544 -11.21 -14.83 18.58
N ILE A 545 -11.49 -16.08 18.18
CA ILE A 545 -11.25 -17.24 19.03
C ILE A 545 -9.74 -17.52 19.21
N THR A 546 -8.92 -17.15 18.23
CA THR A 546 -7.48 -17.47 18.19
C THR A 546 -6.56 -16.25 18.33
N LYS A 547 -7.09 -15.03 18.14
CA LYS A 547 -6.31 -13.79 18.23
C LYS A 547 -6.16 -13.32 19.68
N SER A 548 -5.06 -12.61 19.95
CA SER A 548 -4.79 -12.04 21.27
C SER A 548 -5.77 -10.93 21.64
N GLU A 549 -5.92 -10.68 22.94
CA GLU A 549 -6.70 -9.56 23.47
C GLU A 549 -6.24 -8.22 22.87
N GLN A 550 -4.92 -8.01 22.80
CA GLN A 550 -4.34 -6.79 22.24
C GLN A 550 -4.78 -6.56 20.79
N PHE A 551 -4.81 -7.61 19.96
CA PHE A 551 -5.29 -7.51 18.58
C PHE A 551 -6.76 -7.09 18.54
N LEU A 552 -7.63 -7.77 19.29
CA LEU A 552 -9.08 -7.53 19.27
C LEU A 552 -9.44 -6.16 19.85
N HIS A 553 -8.77 -5.75 20.92
CA HIS A 553 -8.89 -4.41 21.49
C HIS A 553 -8.52 -3.33 20.47
N ASN A 554 -7.31 -3.43 19.89
CA ASN A 554 -6.82 -2.45 18.92
C ASN A 554 -7.67 -2.42 17.65
N ALA A 555 -8.08 -3.58 17.13
CA ALA A 555 -8.92 -3.69 15.95
C ALA A 555 -10.27 -3.02 16.18
N SER A 556 -10.94 -3.31 17.31
CA SER A 556 -12.26 -2.73 17.61
C SER A 556 -12.22 -1.21 17.75
N LYS A 557 -11.19 -0.66 18.40
CA LYS A 557 -11.00 0.78 18.54
C LYS A 557 -10.73 1.44 17.19
N ARG A 558 -9.80 0.88 16.42
CA ARG A 558 -9.38 1.43 15.12
C ARG A 558 -10.50 1.38 14.10
N LEU A 559 -11.14 0.23 13.93
CA LEU A 559 -12.25 0.04 12.98
C LEU A 559 -13.47 0.87 13.33
N LYS A 560 -13.77 1.08 14.63
CA LYS A 560 -14.83 2.01 15.05
C LYS A 560 -14.53 3.45 14.59
N THR A 561 -13.30 3.92 14.79
CA THR A 561 -12.87 5.25 14.33
C THR A 561 -12.93 5.35 12.81
N THR A 562 -12.41 4.35 12.10
CA THR A 562 -12.46 4.26 10.63
C THR A 562 -13.90 4.30 10.12
N GLN A 563 -14.82 3.56 10.72
CA GLN A 563 -16.24 3.57 10.35
C GLN A 563 -16.88 4.96 10.58
N ILE A 564 -16.59 5.61 11.70
CA ILE A 564 -17.11 6.97 11.98
C ILE A 564 -16.59 7.96 10.94
N PHE A 565 -15.30 7.89 10.61
CA PHE A 565 -14.70 8.70 9.54
C PHE A 565 -15.37 8.44 8.19
N CYS A 566 -15.54 7.18 7.81
CA CYS A 566 -16.17 6.77 6.55
C CYS A 566 -17.58 7.33 6.39
N ASN A 567 -18.39 7.31 7.45
CA ASN A 567 -19.77 7.80 7.40
C ASN A 567 -19.89 9.33 7.44
N ASN A 568 -18.95 10.03 8.08
CA ASN A 568 -19.16 11.44 8.44
C ASN A 568 -18.19 12.43 7.77
N LYS A 569 -17.01 11.99 7.33
CA LYS A 569 -15.91 12.88 6.93
C LYS A 569 -15.24 12.52 5.62
N LEU A 570 -15.27 11.25 5.22
CA LEU A 570 -14.50 10.75 4.09
C LEU A 570 -14.79 11.51 2.79
N GLU A 571 -16.06 11.72 2.46
CA GLU A 571 -16.43 12.41 1.21
C GLU A 571 -16.00 13.88 1.20
N HIS A 572 -16.15 14.58 2.31
CA HIS A 572 -15.68 15.96 2.43
C HIS A 572 -14.15 16.04 2.31
N GLN A 573 -13.43 15.17 3.01
CA GLN A 573 -11.97 15.08 2.92
C GLN A 573 -11.51 14.79 1.47
N PHE A 574 -12.18 13.88 0.77
CA PHE A 574 -11.88 13.59 -0.64
C PHE A 574 -12.06 14.82 -1.53
N ARG A 575 -13.16 15.56 -1.40
CA ARG A 575 -13.42 16.77 -2.19
C ARG A 575 -12.39 17.85 -1.91
N PHE A 576 -12.08 18.08 -0.65
CA PHE A 576 -11.08 19.06 -0.22
C PHE A 576 -9.68 18.74 -0.78
N GLU A 577 -9.27 17.46 -0.73
CA GLU A 577 -7.99 17.04 -1.31
C GLU A 577 -7.97 17.15 -2.84
N LYS A 578 -9.08 16.85 -3.51
CA LYS A 578 -9.20 16.99 -4.96
C LYS A 578 -9.01 18.46 -5.39
N GLU A 579 -9.65 19.38 -4.67
CA GLU A 579 -9.50 20.81 -4.89
C GLU A 579 -8.05 21.25 -4.67
N PHE A 580 -7.46 20.89 -3.53
CA PHE A 580 -6.06 21.19 -3.20
C PHE A 580 -5.08 20.75 -4.29
N TRP A 581 -5.16 19.51 -4.78
CA TRP A 581 -4.22 19.04 -5.80
C TRP A 581 -4.42 19.74 -7.15
N THR A 582 -5.65 20.16 -7.44
CA THR A 582 -5.95 20.98 -8.63
C THR A 582 -5.30 22.35 -8.51
N ASP A 583 -5.48 23.00 -7.36
CA ASP A 583 -4.85 24.29 -7.06
C ASP A 583 -3.33 24.20 -7.05
N PHE A 584 -2.78 23.09 -6.56
CA PHE A 584 -1.34 22.81 -6.61
C PHE A 584 -0.82 22.83 -8.05
N ILE A 585 -1.43 22.07 -8.97
CA ILE A 585 -1.01 22.07 -10.39
C ILE A 585 -1.14 23.46 -11.02
N MET A 586 -2.24 24.17 -10.77
CA MET A 586 -2.43 25.53 -11.27
C MET A 586 -1.33 26.47 -10.75
N ARG A 587 -1.06 26.44 -9.44
CA ARG A 587 -0.02 27.26 -8.81
C ARG A 587 1.36 26.96 -9.37
N MET A 588 1.68 25.69 -9.61
CA MET A 588 2.95 25.27 -10.18
C MET A 588 3.19 25.79 -11.61
N ASN A 589 2.13 26.04 -12.38
CA ASN A 589 2.23 26.62 -13.72
C ASN A 589 2.58 28.12 -13.71
N TYR A 590 2.36 28.82 -12.58
CA TYR A 590 2.59 30.27 -12.43
C TYR A 590 3.54 30.60 -11.26
N ILE A 591 4.56 29.77 -11.02
CA ILE A 591 5.41 29.79 -9.81
C ILE A 591 6.51 30.87 -9.76
N THR A 592 6.55 31.80 -10.72
CA THR A 592 7.70 32.69 -10.94
C THR A 592 8.06 33.56 -9.74
N ASP A 593 7.06 33.98 -8.97
CA ASP A 593 7.17 34.85 -7.80
C ASP A 593 7.89 34.20 -6.60
N VAL A 594 7.83 32.87 -6.47
CA VAL A 594 8.45 32.13 -5.34
C VAL A 594 9.53 31.14 -5.78
N LYS A 595 9.82 31.06 -7.08
CA LYS A 595 10.73 30.06 -7.66
C LYS A 595 12.11 30.03 -7.00
N THR A 596 12.74 31.19 -6.79
CA THR A 596 14.08 31.26 -6.17
C THR A 596 14.06 30.73 -4.73
N SER A 597 13.09 31.17 -3.93
CA SER A 597 12.96 30.72 -2.54
C SER A 597 12.67 29.22 -2.45
N LEU A 598 11.86 28.66 -3.36
CA LEU A 598 11.63 27.22 -3.42
C LEU A 598 12.88 26.46 -3.84
N ARG A 599 13.67 27.01 -4.76
CA ARG A 599 14.96 26.44 -5.17
C ARG A 599 15.89 26.33 -3.97
N ASP A 600 15.97 27.37 -3.14
CA ASP A 600 16.79 27.36 -1.91
C ASP A 600 16.31 26.31 -0.91
N ILE A 601 15.00 26.18 -0.71
CA ILE A 601 14.42 25.15 0.17
C ILE A 601 14.77 23.75 -0.35
N ILE A 602 14.62 23.50 -1.65
CA ILE A 602 14.94 22.20 -2.26
C ILE A 602 16.44 21.91 -2.14
N PHE A 603 17.34 22.84 -2.46
CA PHE A 603 18.79 22.59 -2.32
C PHE A 603 19.24 22.44 -0.87
N SER A 604 18.53 23.03 0.10
CA SER A 604 18.78 22.79 1.53
C SER A 604 18.50 21.34 1.97
N SER A 605 17.73 20.59 1.17
CA SER A 605 17.47 19.16 1.38
C SER A 605 18.59 18.26 0.87
N GLN A 606 19.53 18.78 0.08
CA GLN A 606 20.62 18.01 -0.51
C GLN A 606 21.65 17.62 0.56
N ILE A 607 21.98 16.33 0.65
CA ILE A 607 22.99 15.83 1.59
C ILE A 607 24.24 15.25 0.93
N THR A 608 24.15 14.81 -0.34
CA THR A 608 25.30 14.40 -1.15
C THR A 608 25.41 15.28 -2.39
N LYS A 609 26.63 15.72 -2.72
CA LYS A 609 26.94 16.45 -3.96
C LYS A 609 27.67 15.54 -4.91
#